data_AF-A0A366EUP9-F1
#
_entry.id   AF-A0A366EUP9-F1
#
_cell.length_a   1.000
_cell.length_b   1.000
_cell.length_c   1.000
_cell.angle_alpha   90.00
_cell.angle_beta   90.00
_cell.angle_gamma   90.00
#
_symmetry.space_group_name_H-M   'P 1'
#
loop_
_entity.id
_entity.type
_entity.pdbx_description
1 polymer ?
#
loop_
_entity_poly.entity_id
_entity_poly.type
_entity_poly.pdbx_seq_one_letter_code
_entity_poly.pdbx_strand_id
1 'polypeptide(L)'
;MASNRSKSSPKRETRQALTFEMALQLCPHEGVAENVAAAFGLIVPDYDAIRAEHASALKRMAEAFEGSLNDKATEMHFQRIVGALVGSAVGAGRFYSTKVGEARAATARAADGGDDEHGSPIGFESKAQRTREFAADMAMQAYALLAAAHGAIDAYKDLTGDDWKAYEAPAEAQVEKKAATAQIGAFGG
;
A
#
# COMPACT_ATOMS: atom_id res chain seq x y z
N MET A 1 -52.23 5.12 9.57
CA MET A 1 -51.45 4.69 8.39
C MET A 1 -50.02 5.17 8.55
N ALA A 2 -49.09 4.29 8.97
CA ALA A 2 -47.68 4.62 9.11
C ALA A 2 -46.93 4.10 7.87
N SER A 3 -46.37 5.01 7.07
CA SER A 3 -45.59 4.69 5.87
C SER A 3 -44.17 4.29 6.29
N ASN A 4 -43.83 3.02 6.08
CA ASN A 4 -42.51 2.48 6.36
C ASN A 4 -41.56 2.83 5.20
N ARG A 5 -40.75 3.88 5.36
CA ARG A 5 -39.76 4.29 4.36
C ARG A 5 -38.56 3.35 4.45
N SER A 6 -38.44 2.42 3.50
CA SER A 6 -37.26 1.56 3.37
C SER A 6 -36.02 2.41 3.09
N LYS A 7 -35.05 2.38 4.00
CA LYS A 7 -33.72 2.94 3.75
C LYS A 7 -32.99 1.98 2.83
N SER A 8 -32.71 2.38 1.59
CA SER A 8 -31.83 1.64 0.70
C SER A 8 -30.41 1.64 1.28
N SER A 9 -29.82 0.46 1.44
CA SER A 9 -28.42 0.34 1.81
C SER A 9 -27.53 0.90 0.69
N PRO A 10 -26.45 1.64 1.00
CA PRO A 10 -25.57 2.18 -0.02
C PRO A 10 -24.94 1.02 -0.81
N LYS A 11 -24.95 1.14 -2.15
CA LYS A 11 -24.24 0.21 -3.04
C LYS A 11 -22.76 0.22 -2.63
N ARG A 12 -22.27 -0.94 -2.18
CA ARG A 12 -20.86 -1.15 -1.87
C ARG A 12 -20.12 -1.10 -3.20
N GLU A 13 -19.54 0.05 -3.54
CA GLU A 13 -18.62 0.16 -4.68
C GLU A 13 -17.55 -0.92 -4.52
N THR A 14 -17.42 -1.77 -5.54
CA THR A 14 -16.33 -2.73 -5.65
C THR A 14 -15.03 -1.94 -5.71
N ARG A 15 -14.37 -1.79 -4.56
CA ARG A 15 -13.03 -1.20 -4.49
C ARG A 15 -12.14 -2.00 -5.43
N GLN A 16 -11.54 -1.31 -6.39
CA GLN A 16 -10.54 -1.87 -7.30
C GLN A 16 -9.46 -2.60 -6.48
N ALA A 17 -9.10 -3.80 -6.93
CA ALA A 17 -8.05 -4.57 -6.29
C ALA A 17 -6.71 -3.81 -6.39
N LEU A 18 -5.99 -3.70 -5.27
CA LEU A 18 -4.68 -3.04 -5.23
C LEU A 18 -3.62 -4.05 -5.68
N THR A 19 -2.96 -3.78 -6.79
CA THR A 19 -1.95 -4.67 -7.37
C THR A 19 -0.53 -4.18 -7.09
N PHE A 20 0.44 -5.09 -7.19
CA PHE A 20 1.85 -4.72 -7.11
C PHE A 20 2.30 -3.85 -8.29
N GLU A 21 1.75 -4.09 -9.48
CA GLU A 21 1.98 -3.23 -10.66
C GLU A 21 1.58 -1.77 -10.38
N MET A 22 0.45 -1.55 -9.70
CA MET A 22 0.07 -0.20 -9.28
C MET A 22 1.11 0.42 -8.32
N ALA A 23 1.68 -0.38 -7.41
CA ALA A 23 2.72 0.11 -6.51
C ALA A 23 3.98 0.50 -7.29
N LEU A 24 4.40 -0.31 -8.27
CA LEU A 24 5.55 -0.01 -9.14
C LEU A 24 5.37 1.30 -9.92
N GLN A 25 4.14 1.58 -10.38
CA GLN A 25 3.83 2.83 -11.11
C GLN A 25 3.82 4.08 -10.21
N LEU A 26 3.45 3.92 -8.93
CA LEU A 26 3.21 5.03 -8.01
C LEU A 26 4.41 5.36 -7.11
N CYS A 27 5.14 4.34 -6.68
CA CYS A 27 6.33 4.50 -5.87
C CYS A 27 7.53 4.91 -6.74
N PRO A 28 8.51 5.63 -6.17
CA PRO A 28 9.74 5.91 -6.89
C PRO A 28 10.49 4.60 -7.19
N HIS A 29 11.11 4.51 -8.36
CA HIS A 29 12.11 3.49 -8.66
C HIS A 29 13.49 3.91 -8.12
N GLU A 30 14.46 2.99 -8.11
CA GLU A 30 15.80 3.18 -7.54
C GLU A 30 16.46 4.49 -8.00
N GLY A 31 16.60 4.71 -9.31
CA GLY A 31 17.19 5.96 -9.80
C GLY A 31 16.45 7.25 -9.37
N VAL A 32 15.14 7.22 -9.12
CA VAL A 32 14.44 8.37 -8.53
C VAL A 32 14.80 8.52 -7.06
N ALA A 33 14.86 7.42 -6.31
CA ALA A 33 15.25 7.44 -4.90
C ALA A 33 16.68 7.97 -4.72
N GLU A 34 17.63 7.52 -5.53
CA GLU A 34 19.02 8.01 -5.54
C GLU A 34 19.11 9.50 -5.84
N ASN A 35 18.40 9.96 -6.88
CA ASN A 35 18.39 11.38 -7.25
C ASN A 35 17.79 12.26 -6.15
N VAL A 36 16.69 11.84 -5.53
CA VAL A 36 16.08 12.56 -4.40
C VAL A 36 17.02 12.56 -3.20
N ALA A 37 17.62 11.42 -2.85
CA ALA A 37 18.56 11.33 -1.74
C ALA A 37 19.77 12.24 -1.93
N ALA A 38 20.36 12.26 -3.13
CA ALA A 38 21.46 13.16 -3.46
C ALA A 38 21.06 14.64 -3.37
N ALA A 39 19.88 15.00 -3.87
CA ALA A 39 19.41 16.39 -3.88
C ALA A 39 19.05 16.94 -2.49
N PHE A 40 18.59 16.08 -1.58
CA PHE A 40 18.10 16.47 -0.26
C PHE A 40 18.99 16.00 0.90
N GLY A 41 20.11 15.34 0.62
CA GLY A 41 21.02 14.81 1.64
C GLY A 41 20.42 13.67 2.47
N LEU A 42 19.55 12.86 1.86
CA LEU A 42 18.91 11.71 2.51
C LEU A 42 19.72 10.42 2.27
N ILE A 43 19.39 9.39 3.05
CA ILE A 43 19.94 8.05 2.87
C ILE A 43 18.95 7.24 2.03
N VAL A 44 19.44 6.61 0.96
CA VAL A 44 18.63 5.69 0.15
C VAL A 44 18.35 4.42 0.97
N PRO A 45 17.08 4.01 1.13
CA PRO A 45 16.75 2.72 1.74
C PRO A 45 17.40 1.56 0.98
N ASP A 46 18.01 0.62 1.69
CA ASP A 46 18.54 -0.62 1.10
C ASP A 46 17.37 -1.52 0.67
N TYR A 47 17.02 -1.42 -0.60
CA TYR A 47 15.85 -2.11 -1.16
C TYR A 47 15.97 -3.62 -1.03
N ASP A 48 17.12 -4.18 -1.39
CA ASP A 48 17.33 -5.63 -1.39
C ASP A 48 17.39 -6.19 0.03
N ALA A 49 18.00 -5.48 0.99
CA ALA A 49 17.97 -5.89 2.38
C ALA A 49 16.53 -5.87 2.95
N ILE A 50 15.76 -4.81 2.69
CA ILE A 50 14.35 -4.73 3.15
C ILE A 50 13.51 -5.83 2.52
N ARG A 51 13.69 -6.10 1.22
CA ARG A 51 13.02 -7.18 0.49
C ARG A 51 13.35 -8.53 1.11
N ALA A 52 14.64 -8.83 1.33
CA ALA A 52 15.09 -10.09 1.93
C ALA A 52 14.56 -10.29 3.35
N GLU A 53 14.56 -9.25 4.18
CA GLU A 53 14.04 -9.31 5.55
C GLU A 53 12.53 -9.54 5.59
N HIS A 54 11.76 -8.88 4.73
CA HIS A 54 10.31 -9.10 4.66
C HIS A 54 9.96 -10.49 4.14
N ALA A 55 10.72 -11.00 3.15
CA ALA A 55 10.56 -12.37 2.70
C ALA A 55 10.84 -13.38 3.84
N SER A 56 11.93 -13.17 4.56
CA SER A 56 12.33 -14.01 5.70
C SER A 56 11.35 -13.93 6.87
N ALA A 57 10.81 -12.73 7.15
CA ALA A 57 9.80 -12.54 8.18
C ALA A 57 8.51 -13.31 7.87
N LEU A 58 8.01 -13.26 6.63
CA LEU A 58 6.80 -14.01 6.25
C LEU A 58 7.00 -15.52 6.33
N LYS A 59 8.18 -16.02 5.92
CA LYS A 59 8.51 -17.45 6.06
C LYS A 59 8.54 -17.89 7.52
N ARG A 60 9.17 -17.12 8.41
CA ARG A 60 9.13 -17.37 9.86
C ARG A 60 7.72 -17.36 10.45
N MET A 61 6.85 -16.47 9.96
CA MET A 61 5.43 -16.49 10.35
C MET A 61 4.74 -17.78 9.90
N ALA A 62 5.08 -18.30 8.71
CA ALA A 62 4.50 -19.53 8.18
C ALA A 62 4.97 -20.78 8.93
N GLU A 63 6.27 -20.84 9.29
CA GLU A 63 6.85 -21.90 10.13
C GLU A 63 6.09 -22.03 11.47
N ALA A 64 5.67 -20.91 12.05
CA ALA A 64 4.89 -20.92 13.29
C ALA A 64 3.49 -21.57 13.16
N PHE A 65 3.01 -21.80 11.94
CA PHE A 65 1.75 -22.50 11.66
C PHE A 65 1.94 -23.97 11.25
N GLU A 66 3.16 -24.49 11.25
CA GLU A 66 3.44 -25.87 10.84
C GLU A 66 2.59 -26.87 11.66
N GLY A 67 1.95 -27.81 10.96
CA GLY A 67 1.02 -28.79 11.54
C GLY A 67 -0.32 -28.20 12.04
N SER A 68 -0.49 -26.88 12.02
CA SER A 68 -1.70 -26.19 12.50
C SER A 68 -2.61 -25.71 11.37
N LEU A 69 -2.03 -25.37 10.21
CA LEU A 69 -2.77 -25.01 9.00
C LEU A 69 -2.51 -26.03 7.90
N ASN A 70 -3.55 -26.36 7.12
CA ASN A 70 -3.38 -27.04 5.85
C ASN A 70 -2.98 -26.03 4.76
N ASP A 71 -2.52 -26.53 3.61
CA ASP A 71 -2.01 -25.72 2.50
C ASP A 71 -3.00 -24.62 2.07
N LYS A 72 -4.29 -24.95 2.00
CA LYS A 72 -5.31 -23.98 1.57
C LYS A 72 -5.52 -22.86 2.60
N ALA A 73 -5.50 -23.19 3.88
CA ALA A 73 -5.60 -22.21 4.95
C ALA A 73 -4.36 -21.30 5.00
N THR A 74 -3.17 -21.87 4.79
CA THR A 74 -1.90 -21.13 4.64
C THR A 74 -1.98 -20.17 3.47
N GLU A 75 -2.34 -20.63 2.27
CA GLU A 75 -2.51 -19.81 1.07
C GLU A 75 -3.47 -18.64 1.32
N MET A 76 -4.67 -18.92 1.85
CA MET A 76 -5.66 -17.87 2.14
C MET A 76 -5.19 -16.88 3.21
N HIS A 77 -4.45 -17.33 4.21
CA HIS A 77 -3.92 -16.47 5.27
C HIS A 77 -2.85 -15.51 4.71
N PHE A 78 -1.84 -16.05 4.04
CA PHE A 78 -0.75 -15.26 3.47
C PHE A 78 -1.20 -14.40 2.29
N GLN A 79 -2.21 -14.81 1.54
CA GLN A 79 -2.86 -13.98 0.51
C GLN A 79 -3.32 -12.63 1.07
N ARG A 80 -3.87 -12.63 2.29
CA ARG A 80 -4.35 -11.41 2.96
C ARG A 80 -3.22 -10.56 3.51
N ILE A 81 -2.20 -11.19 4.12
CA ILE A 81 -1.02 -10.49 4.65
C ILE A 81 -0.31 -9.77 3.51
N VAL A 82 0.03 -10.48 2.45
CA VAL A 82 0.74 -9.92 1.29
C VAL A 82 -0.08 -8.80 0.65
N GLY A 83 -1.41 -8.99 0.53
CA GLY A 83 -2.29 -7.93 0.06
C GLY A 83 -2.30 -6.67 0.92
N ALA A 84 -2.12 -6.79 2.24
CA ALA A 84 -1.98 -5.63 3.12
C ALA A 84 -0.66 -4.88 2.89
N LEU A 85 0.45 -5.59 2.67
CA LEU A 85 1.75 -4.99 2.37
C LEU A 85 1.75 -4.30 1.00
N VAL A 86 1.18 -4.95 -0.02
CA VAL A 86 0.97 -4.35 -1.35
C VAL A 86 0.07 -3.11 -1.24
N GLY A 87 -1.02 -3.20 -0.47
CA GLY A 87 -1.90 -2.06 -0.21
C GLY A 87 -1.20 -0.89 0.49
N SER A 88 -0.29 -1.18 1.41
CA SER A 88 0.56 -0.17 2.07
C SER A 88 1.49 0.52 1.07
N ALA A 89 2.16 -0.23 0.20
CA ALA A 89 3.01 0.34 -0.85
C ALA A 89 2.22 1.22 -1.82
N VAL A 90 1.06 0.77 -2.30
CA VAL A 90 0.17 1.59 -3.17
C VAL A 90 -0.27 2.86 -2.46
N GLY A 91 -0.64 2.76 -1.17
CA GLY A 91 -1.02 3.92 -0.35
C GLY A 91 0.10 4.93 -0.23
N ALA A 92 1.32 4.47 0.06
CA ALA A 92 2.51 5.30 0.16
C ALA A 92 2.87 5.97 -1.18
N GLY A 93 2.82 5.23 -2.30
CA GLY A 93 3.06 5.79 -3.64
C GLY A 93 2.04 6.88 -4.02
N ARG A 94 0.75 6.71 -3.70
CA ARG A 94 -0.28 7.75 -3.89
C ARG A 94 -0.03 8.99 -3.03
N PHE A 95 0.39 8.78 -1.78
CA PHE A 95 0.70 9.88 -0.88
C PHE A 95 1.93 10.66 -1.37
N TYR A 96 2.99 9.95 -1.72
CA TYR A 96 4.18 10.52 -2.37
C TYR A 96 3.80 11.34 -3.61
N SER A 97 3.01 10.77 -4.52
CA SER A 97 2.57 11.47 -5.74
C SER A 97 1.82 12.77 -5.43
N THR A 98 0.94 12.74 -4.42
CA THR A 98 0.24 13.94 -3.92
C THR A 98 1.24 14.99 -3.42
N LYS A 99 2.24 14.58 -2.63
CA LYS A 99 3.25 15.49 -2.08
C LYS A 99 4.20 16.07 -3.12
N VAL A 100 4.54 15.32 -4.16
CA VAL A 100 5.26 15.86 -5.32
C VAL A 100 4.43 16.95 -6.01
N GLY A 101 3.12 16.73 -6.17
CA GLY A 101 2.22 17.74 -6.73
C GLY A 101 2.17 19.02 -5.88
N GLU A 102 2.04 18.89 -4.57
CA GLU A 102 2.06 20.01 -3.62
C GLU A 102 3.41 20.77 -3.68
N ALA A 103 4.53 20.05 -3.71
CA ALA A 103 5.87 20.63 -3.79
C ALA A 103 6.11 21.40 -5.09
N ARG A 104 5.62 20.90 -6.23
CA ARG A 104 5.64 21.60 -7.52
C ARG A 104 4.81 22.87 -7.48
N ALA A 105 3.59 22.80 -6.93
CA ALA A 105 2.71 23.95 -6.82
C ALA A 105 3.25 25.01 -5.86
N ALA A 106 3.93 24.61 -4.77
CA ALA A 106 4.60 25.53 -3.86
C ALA A 106 5.80 26.22 -4.54
N THR A 107 6.58 25.46 -5.32
CA THR A 107 7.73 26.00 -6.06
C THR A 107 7.31 27.02 -7.13
N ALA A 108 6.21 26.75 -7.86
CA ALA A 108 5.68 27.70 -8.84
C ALA A 108 5.25 29.02 -8.19
N ARG A 109 4.48 28.94 -7.08
CA ARG A 109 4.04 30.12 -6.34
C ARG A 109 5.19 30.94 -5.76
N ALA A 110 6.25 30.29 -5.30
CA ALA A 110 7.46 30.96 -4.82
C ALA A 110 8.13 31.77 -5.95
N ALA A 111 8.26 31.18 -7.14
CA ALA A 111 8.86 31.84 -8.30
C ALA A 111 8.06 33.08 -8.75
N ASP A 112 6.74 33.09 -8.56
CA ASP A 112 5.86 34.21 -8.89
C ASP A 112 5.86 35.34 -7.82
N GLY A 113 6.66 35.22 -6.76
CA GLY A 113 6.72 36.22 -5.68
C GLY A 113 5.56 36.13 -4.67
N GLY A 114 5.06 34.91 -4.40
CA GLY A 114 3.95 34.72 -3.45
C GLY A 114 4.25 35.20 -2.02
N ASP A 115 3.25 35.83 -1.38
CA ASP A 115 3.31 36.47 -0.05
C ASP A 115 4.00 35.65 1.06
N ASP A 116 3.89 34.32 1.02
CA ASP A 116 4.49 33.40 2.00
C ASP A 116 6.03 33.43 2.00
N GLU A 117 6.67 33.89 0.92
CA GLU A 117 8.14 34.01 0.80
C GLU A 117 8.68 35.33 1.37
N HIS A 118 7.86 36.38 1.38
CA HIS A 118 8.23 37.70 1.90
C HIS A 118 8.24 37.77 3.44
N GLY A 119 7.62 36.79 4.12
CA GLY A 119 7.48 36.77 5.58
C GLY A 119 8.43 35.84 6.33
N SER A 120 9.24 35.01 5.65
CA SER A 120 10.18 34.11 6.34
C SER A 120 11.42 34.92 6.78
N PRO A 121 11.77 34.94 8.09
CA PRO A 121 12.96 35.64 8.55
C PRO A 121 14.21 35.10 7.84
N ILE A 122 15.15 36.00 7.51
CA ILE A 122 16.42 35.65 6.89
C ILE A 122 17.10 34.57 7.74
N GLY A 123 17.40 33.41 7.13
CA GLY A 123 18.01 32.25 7.79
C GLY A 123 17.05 31.11 8.12
N PHE A 124 15.73 31.24 7.86
CA PHE A 124 14.75 30.15 8.01
C PHE A 124 14.31 29.62 6.64
N GLU A 125 14.05 28.31 6.57
CA GLU A 125 13.58 27.65 5.36
C GLU A 125 12.19 28.14 4.94
N SER A 126 12.05 28.45 3.64
CA SER A 126 10.76 28.86 3.10
C SER A 126 9.74 27.72 3.19
N LYS A 127 8.45 28.06 3.19
CA LYS A 127 7.37 27.07 3.14
C LYS A 127 7.49 26.15 1.91
N ALA A 128 7.93 26.70 0.78
CA ALA A 128 8.15 25.92 -0.43
C ALA A 128 9.30 24.91 -0.25
N GLN A 129 10.37 25.31 0.42
CA GLN A 129 11.48 24.41 0.74
C GLN A 129 11.04 23.24 1.64
N ARG A 130 10.38 23.53 2.77
CA ARG A 130 9.85 22.50 3.68
C ARG A 130 8.89 21.53 3.00
N THR A 131 8.09 22.02 2.05
CA THR A 131 7.17 21.17 1.27
C THR A 131 7.94 20.22 0.35
N ARG A 132 9.04 20.68 -0.25
CA ARG A 132 9.92 19.84 -1.07
C ARG A 132 10.63 18.77 -0.25
N GLU A 133 11.19 19.13 0.90
CA GLU A 133 11.84 18.19 1.82
C GLU A 133 10.87 17.12 2.31
N PHE A 134 9.64 17.51 2.69
CA PHE A 134 8.63 16.53 3.07
C PHE A 134 8.30 15.57 1.92
N ALA A 135 8.20 16.06 0.68
CA ALA A 135 7.99 15.20 -0.48
C ALA A 135 9.17 14.24 -0.73
N ALA A 136 10.40 14.68 -0.44
CA ALA A 136 11.61 13.87 -0.53
C ALA A 136 11.62 12.74 0.50
N ASP A 137 11.25 13.03 1.76
CA ASP A 137 11.09 12.00 2.80
C ASP A 137 10.03 10.96 2.40
N MET A 138 8.91 11.41 1.83
CA MET A 138 7.85 10.50 1.36
C MET A 138 8.31 9.62 0.21
N ALA A 139 9.26 10.08 -0.62
CA ALA A 139 9.85 9.24 -1.65
C ALA A 139 10.62 8.06 -1.02
N MET A 140 11.43 8.31 0.01
CA MET A 140 12.20 7.26 0.70
C MET A 140 11.27 6.25 1.36
N GLN A 141 10.22 6.71 2.03
CA GLN A 141 9.25 5.83 2.68
C GLN A 141 8.47 4.98 1.67
N ALA A 142 8.03 5.57 0.55
CA ALA A 142 7.33 4.84 -0.51
C ALA A 142 8.24 3.80 -1.17
N TYR A 143 9.53 4.11 -1.37
CA TYR A 143 10.52 3.17 -1.88
C TYR A 143 10.73 1.97 -0.95
N ALA A 144 10.89 2.22 0.34
CA ALA A 144 11.05 1.16 1.34
C ALA A 144 9.83 0.24 1.42
N LEU A 145 8.61 0.80 1.37
CA LEU A 145 7.38 0.01 1.39
C LEU A 145 7.17 -0.80 0.11
N LEU A 146 7.64 -0.31 -1.04
CA LEU A 146 7.69 -1.09 -2.27
C LEU A 146 8.59 -2.32 -2.12
N ALA A 147 9.77 -2.17 -1.50
CA ALA A 147 10.69 -3.28 -1.21
C ALA A 147 10.05 -4.34 -0.29
N ALA A 148 9.38 -3.87 0.77
CA ALA A 148 8.65 -4.74 1.69
C ALA A 148 7.55 -5.55 0.99
N ALA A 149 6.77 -4.91 0.12
CA ALA A 149 5.74 -5.58 -0.67
C ALA A 149 6.33 -6.62 -1.64
N HIS A 150 7.47 -6.30 -2.27
CA HIS A 150 8.18 -7.22 -3.16
C HIS A 150 8.62 -8.49 -2.41
N GLY A 151 9.28 -8.32 -1.26
CA GLY A 151 9.73 -9.46 -0.46
C GLY A 151 8.58 -10.33 0.03
N ALA A 152 7.43 -9.71 0.33
CA ALA A 152 6.24 -10.45 0.72
C ALA A 152 5.67 -11.31 -0.43
N ILE A 153 5.71 -10.79 -1.67
CA ILE A 153 5.28 -11.53 -2.87
C ILE A 153 6.23 -12.70 -3.15
N ASP A 154 7.54 -12.51 -3.01
CA ASP A 154 8.51 -13.60 -3.17
C ASP A 154 8.26 -14.71 -2.15
N ALA A 155 8.08 -14.34 -0.87
CA ALA A 155 7.78 -15.32 0.17
C ALA A 155 6.44 -16.03 -0.06
N TYR A 156 5.42 -15.33 -0.56
CA TYR A 156 4.16 -15.98 -0.92
C TYR A 156 4.37 -17.08 -1.96
N LYS A 157 5.11 -16.78 -3.02
CA LYS A 157 5.43 -17.74 -4.08
C LYS A 157 6.20 -18.94 -3.53
N ASP A 158 7.16 -18.72 -2.64
CA ASP A 158 7.93 -19.80 -2.02
C ASP A 158 7.05 -20.69 -1.12
N LEU A 159 6.07 -20.09 -0.43
CA LEU A 159 5.19 -20.79 0.50
C LEU A 159 4.06 -21.57 -0.19
N THR A 160 3.54 -21.05 -1.31
CA THR A 160 2.35 -21.62 -1.98
C THR A 160 2.65 -22.29 -3.31
N GLY A 161 3.79 -21.98 -3.94
CA GLY A 161 4.13 -22.36 -5.31
C GLY A 161 3.50 -21.47 -6.39
N ASP A 162 2.60 -20.54 -6.03
CA ASP A 162 1.83 -19.72 -6.96
C ASP A 162 2.24 -18.25 -6.91
N ASP A 163 2.18 -17.56 -8.05
CA ASP A 163 2.39 -16.11 -8.09
C ASP A 163 1.23 -15.38 -7.38
N TRP A 164 1.58 -14.46 -6.47
CA TRP A 164 0.56 -13.66 -5.78
C TRP A 164 -0.20 -12.76 -6.76
N LYS A 165 -1.53 -12.76 -6.65
CA LYS A 165 -2.42 -11.85 -7.39
C LYS A 165 -3.34 -11.13 -6.43
N ALA A 166 -3.68 -9.88 -6.73
CA ALA A 166 -4.60 -9.13 -5.88
C ALA A 166 -5.96 -9.84 -5.80
N TYR A 167 -6.50 -9.96 -4.58
CA TYR A 167 -7.77 -10.64 -4.39
C TYR A 167 -8.91 -9.84 -5.02
N GLU A 168 -9.57 -10.43 -6.01
CA GLU A 168 -10.84 -9.97 -6.55
C GLU A 168 -11.95 -10.84 -5.98
N ALA A 169 -12.96 -10.22 -5.35
CA ALA A 169 -14.11 -10.98 -4.87
C ALA A 169 -14.86 -11.56 -6.08
N PRO A 170 -15.02 -12.91 -6.18
CA PRO A 170 -15.81 -13.50 -7.25
C PRO A 170 -17.24 -12.95 -7.19
N ALA A 171 -17.81 -12.57 -8.34
CA ALA A 171 -19.20 -12.12 -8.42
C ALA A 171 -20.18 -13.19 -7.88
N GLU A 172 -19.81 -14.46 -7.97
CA GLU A 172 -20.58 -15.62 -7.55
C GLU A 172 -20.54 -15.90 -6.03
N ALA A 173 -19.58 -15.33 -5.30
CA ALA A 173 -19.46 -15.51 -3.84
C ALA A 173 -20.67 -14.97 -3.06
N GLN A 174 -21.50 -14.11 -3.68
CA GLN A 174 -22.77 -13.66 -3.12
C GLN A 174 -23.89 -14.71 -3.21
N VAL A 175 -23.83 -15.61 -4.19
CA VAL A 175 -24.81 -16.68 -4.41
C VAL A 175 -24.50 -17.87 -3.50
N GLU A 176 -23.22 -18.27 -3.41
CA GLU A 176 -22.78 -19.32 -2.49
C GLU A 176 -23.02 -18.99 -1.02
N LYS A 177 -22.96 -17.71 -0.64
CA LYS A 177 -23.25 -17.28 0.74
C LYS A 177 -24.69 -17.64 1.18
N LYS A 178 -25.65 -17.66 0.26
CA LYS A 178 -27.03 -18.09 0.53
C LYS A 178 -27.13 -19.62 0.69
N ALA A 179 -26.40 -20.38 -0.12
CA ALA A 179 -26.32 -21.83 -0.02
C ALA A 179 -25.58 -22.29 1.26
N ALA A 180 -24.49 -21.62 1.61
CA ALA A 180 -23.71 -21.88 2.83
C ALA A 180 -24.51 -21.57 4.10
N THR A 181 -25.36 -20.54 4.11
CA THR A 181 -26.26 -20.25 5.24
C THR A 181 -27.27 -21.39 5.46
N ALA A 182 -27.74 -22.02 4.38
CA ALA A 182 -28.62 -23.19 4.47
C ALA A 182 -27.87 -24.45 4.97
N GLN A 183 -26.59 -24.60 4.63
CA GLN A 183 -25.75 -25.72 5.07
C GLN A 183 -25.24 -25.57 6.52
N ILE A 184 -24.97 -24.35 6.99
CA ILE A 184 -24.65 -24.09 8.41
C ILE A 184 -25.85 -24.32 9.32
N GLY A 185 -27.08 -24.07 8.83
CA GLY A 185 -28.30 -24.47 9.51
C GLY A 185 -28.43 -25.99 9.75
N ALA A 186 -27.68 -26.82 9.03
CA ALA A 186 -27.64 -28.27 9.26
C ALA A 186 -26.68 -28.67 10.41
N PHE A 187 -25.81 -27.77 10.87
CA PHE A 187 -24.88 -28.00 11.98
C PHE A 187 -25.32 -27.36 13.30
N GLY A 188 -26.44 -26.62 13.30
CA GLY A 188 -27.03 -26.01 14.48
C GLY A 188 -28.41 -26.58 14.78
N GLY A 189 -28.47 -27.55 15.71
CA GLY A 189 -29.65 -27.77 16.54
C GLY A 189 -29.66 -26.81 17.72
#